data_AF-A0A9E5B1L1-F1
#
_entry.id   AF-A0A9E5B1L1-F1
#
_cell.length_a   1.000
_cell.length_b   1.000
_cell.length_c   1.000
_cell.angle_alpha   90.00
_cell.angle_beta   90.00
_cell.angle_gamma   90.00
#
_symmetry.space_group_name_H-M   'P 1'
#
loop_
_entity.id
_entity.type
_entity.pdbx_description
1 polymer ?
#
loop_
_entity_poly.entity_id
_entity_poly.type
_entity_poly.pdbx_seq_one_letter_code
_entity_poly.pdbx_strand_id
1 'polypeptide(L)'
;MNRSPLLLRLLVAAALFLTLSALCLRNYYPPLAYPLTVDLVLERGTVGQSEPLVVSGRELFGDFLVVQYLDPTHVIFAYDSWGHPGRFSPTPITITPGTPLRLRIEMPALNQLRGHFSDPPGPIRVTCDGANVLDITDHYFIREPTEIWLARNPLGGAACSPHLRGRLLTLDGRELRGDPTQFFTYRERLAGWLTHSRHVIAVFLLCSTIVFGWLPLAWFHPDSLRARAQAARHALAHHRWFVGVTALSTVLFAGMITNSTFRFLQTEELATFYDYQMASLLDGHLDVPDDAIGG
;
A
#
# COMPACT_ATOMS: atom_id res chain seq x y z
N MET A 1 -43.35 26.22 5.88
CA MET A 1 -41.97 26.07 5.37
C MET A 1 -41.73 24.62 4.96
N ASN A 2 -41.65 24.36 3.65
CA ASN A 2 -41.43 23.02 3.10
C ASN A 2 -40.00 22.54 3.41
N ARG A 3 -39.83 21.66 4.41
CA ARG A 3 -38.52 21.09 4.79
C ARG A 3 -38.03 19.98 3.84
N SER A 4 -38.88 19.51 2.93
CA SER A 4 -38.62 18.36 2.06
C SER A 4 -37.43 18.53 1.08
N PRO A 5 -37.23 19.66 0.38
CA PRO A 5 -36.16 19.75 -0.61
C PRO A 5 -34.78 20.01 0.03
N LEU A 6 -34.74 20.59 1.23
CA LEU A 6 -33.50 20.77 2.01
C LEU A 6 -33.02 19.43 2.58
N LEU A 7 -33.94 18.63 3.12
CA LEU A 7 -33.62 17.29 3.61
C LEU A 7 -33.12 16.38 2.48
N LEU A 8 -33.74 16.44 1.30
CA LEU A 8 -33.30 15.66 0.13
C LEU A 8 -31.89 16.06 -0.34
N ARG A 9 -31.55 17.34 -0.35
CA ARG A 9 -30.18 17.80 -0.68
C ARG A 9 -29.13 17.31 0.32
N LEU A 10 -29.44 17.35 1.60
CA LEU A 10 -28.55 16.81 2.64
C LEU A 10 -28.34 15.31 2.44
N LEU A 11 -29.41 14.57 2.13
CA LEU A 11 -29.31 13.14 1.85
C LEU A 11 -28.44 12.84 0.61
N VAL A 12 -28.58 13.62 -0.47
CA VAL A 12 -27.75 13.43 -1.68
C VAL A 12 -26.28 13.77 -1.42
N ALA A 13 -25.99 14.88 -0.73
CA ALA A 13 -24.63 15.25 -0.38
C ALA A 13 -23.97 14.24 0.57
N ALA A 14 -24.72 13.73 1.55
CA ALA A 14 -24.28 12.68 2.45
C ALA A 14 -24.04 11.36 1.70
N ALA A 15 -24.96 10.95 0.81
CA ALA A 15 -24.80 9.75 0.00
C ALA A 15 -23.57 9.83 -0.90
N LEU A 16 -23.33 11.00 -1.55
CA LEU A 16 -22.14 11.22 -2.36
C LEU A 16 -20.86 11.11 -1.52
N PHE A 17 -20.82 11.78 -0.36
CA PHE A 17 -19.67 11.73 0.55
C PHE A 17 -19.38 10.29 1.02
N LEU A 18 -20.42 9.56 1.44
CA LEU A 18 -20.30 8.17 1.88
C LEU A 18 -19.83 7.25 0.75
N THR A 19 -20.33 7.47 -0.48
CA THR A 19 -19.95 6.67 -1.65
C THR A 19 -18.49 6.91 -2.03
N LEU A 20 -18.05 8.18 -2.10
CA LEU A 20 -16.66 8.51 -2.39
C LEU A 20 -15.72 8.00 -1.29
N SER A 21 -16.11 8.13 -0.02
CA SER A 21 -15.35 7.61 1.12
C SER A 21 -15.24 6.08 1.05
N ALA A 22 -16.33 5.37 0.74
CA ALA A 22 -16.31 3.92 0.57
C ALA A 22 -15.41 3.47 -0.60
N LEU A 23 -15.42 4.20 -1.72
CA LEU A 23 -14.54 3.94 -2.86
C LEU A 23 -13.06 4.15 -2.51
N CYS A 24 -12.72 5.22 -1.79
CA CYS A 24 -11.35 5.43 -1.30
C CYS A 24 -10.92 4.35 -0.31
N LEU A 25 -11.78 4.03 0.65
CA LEU A 25 -11.50 3.01 1.66
C LEU A 25 -11.33 1.62 1.06
N ARG A 26 -11.89 1.32 -0.11
CA ARG A 26 -11.72 0.04 -0.79
C ARG A 26 -10.25 -0.29 -1.09
N ASN A 27 -9.46 0.72 -1.44
CA ASN A 27 -8.06 0.55 -1.84
C ASN A 27 -7.07 1.22 -0.87
N TYR A 28 -7.56 1.87 0.18
CA TYR A 28 -6.71 2.48 1.19
C TYR A 28 -6.23 1.45 2.21
N TYR A 29 -4.93 1.45 2.48
CA TYR A 29 -4.29 0.74 3.58
C TYR A 29 -3.42 1.73 4.34
N PRO A 30 -3.58 1.85 5.67
CA PRO A 30 -2.76 2.75 6.44
C PRO A 30 -1.30 2.30 6.46
N PRO A 31 -0.37 3.24 6.70
CA PRO A 31 1.00 2.88 6.95
C PRO A 31 1.13 1.91 8.12
N LEU A 32 2.05 0.95 8.01
CA LEU A 32 2.46 0.16 9.16
C LEU A 32 3.09 1.08 10.21
N ALA A 33 3.02 0.68 11.48
CA ALA A 33 3.71 1.40 12.53
C ALA A 33 5.20 1.45 12.21
N TYR A 34 5.79 2.64 12.34
CA TYR A 34 7.23 2.83 12.28
C TYR A 34 7.69 3.49 13.58
N PRO A 35 8.59 2.85 14.34
CA PRO A 35 9.09 1.48 14.19
C PRO A 35 7.99 0.41 14.30
N LEU A 36 8.17 -0.73 13.62
CA LEU A 36 7.30 -1.89 13.79
C LEU A 36 7.78 -2.70 14.99
N THR A 37 6.93 -2.82 16.02
CA THR A 37 7.22 -3.62 17.22
C THR A 37 6.32 -4.85 17.26
N VAL A 38 6.92 -6.03 17.32
CA VAL A 38 6.23 -7.33 17.24
C VAL A 38 6.87 -8.36 18.17
N ASP A 39 6.10 -9.37 18.57
CA ASP A 39 6.62 -10.61 19.14
C ASP A 39 6.91 -11.61 18.03
N LEU A 40 8.18 -12.01 17.91
CA LEU A 40 8.59 -13.10 17.04
C LEU A 40 8.60 -14.40 17.84
N VAL A 41 7.77 -15.36 17.45
CA VAL A 41 7.80 -16.72 17.98
C VAL A 41 8.38 -17.64 16.92
N LEU A 42 9.61 -18.12 17.12
CA LEU A 42 10.28 -19.04 16.20
C LEU A 42 9.99 -20.49 16.57
N GLU A 43 9.73 -21.32 15.57
CA GLU A 43 9.74 -22.78 15.74
C GLU A 43 11.17 -23.32 15.56
N ARG A 44 11.36 -24.63 15.72
CA ARG A 44 12.64 -25.24 15.35
C ARG A 44 12.83 -25.15 13.83
N GLY A 45 13.75 -24.30 13.41
CA GLY A 45 14.11 -24.16 12.00
C GLY A 45 15.06 -25.23 11.51
N THR A 46 15.28 -25.21 10.19
CA THR A 46 16.29 -26.02 9.51
C THR A 46 17.57 -25.21 9.38
N VAL A 47 18.72 -25.79 9.73
CA VAL A 47 20.02 -25.12 9.62
C VAL A 47 20.28 -24.62 8.20
N GLY A 48 20.77 -23.38 8.09
CA GLY A 48 21.06 -22.68 6.85
C GLY A 48 19.83 -22.07 6.16
N GLN A 49 18.63 -22.44 6.57
CA GLN A 49 17.39 -21.93 5.97
C GLN A 49 17.09 -20.51 6.46
N SER A 50 16.74 -19.64 5.52
CA SER A 50 16.24 -18.29 5.79
C SER A 50 14.73 -18.25 5.69
N GLU A 51 14.08 -17.57 6.62
CA GLU A 51 12.64 -17.38 6.67
C GLU A 51 12.28 -15.89 6.68
N PRO A 52 11.22 -15.49 5.96
CA PRO A 52 10.87 -14.09 5.79
C PRO A 52 10.29 -13.51 7.08
N LEU A 53 10.78 -12.34 7.51
CA LEU A 53 10.13 -11.52 8.54
C LEU A 53 9.36 -10.39 7.88
N VAL A 54 10.05 -9.61 7.05
CA VAL A 54 9.48 -8.54 6.22
C VAL A 54 10.01 -8.71 4.81
N VAL A 55 9.13 -8.73 3.83
CA VAL A 55 9.47 -8.69 2.40
C VAL A 55 8.78 -7.49 1.81
N SER A 56 9.45 -6.71 0.97
CA SER A 56 8.83 -5.55 0.34
C SER A 56 9.28 -5.34 -1.10
N GLY A 57 8.46 -4.67 -1.89
CA GLY A 57 8.73 -4.32 -3.28
C GLY A 57 7.97 -5.18 -4.29
N ARG A 58 8.55 -5.37 -5.47
CA ARG A 58 7.94 -6.08 -6.60
C ARG A 58 8.96 -7.00 -7.25
N GLU A 59 8.53 -7.72 -8.30
CA GLU A 59 9.42 -8.57 -9.07
C GLU A 59 10.66 -7.77 -9.53
N LEU A 60 11.85 -8.36 -9.41
CA LEU A 60 13.18 -7.76 -9.62
C LEU A 60 13.59 -6.61 -8.66
N PHE A 61 12.66 -5.97 -7.96
CA PHE A 61 12.92 -4.84 -7.05
C PHE A 61 12.44 -5.18 -5.63
N GLY A 62 13.16 -6.07 -4.96
CA GLY A 62 12.74 -6.68 -3.70
C GLY A 62 13.74 -6.48 -2.56
N ASP A 63 13.22 -6.16 -1.38
CA ASP A 63 13.96 -6.13 -0.12
C ASP A 63 13.44 -7.20 0.84
N PHE A 64 14.36 -7.86 1.55
CA PHE A 64 14.06 -8.99 2.41
C PHE A 64 14.77 -8.79 3.75
N LEU A 65 14.00 -8.65 4.82
CA LEU A 65 14.47 -8.87 6.17
C LEU A 65 14.10 -10.30 6.59
N VAL A 66 15.12 -11.12 6.84
CA VAL A 66 14.96 -12.55 7.12
C VAL A 66 15.61 -12.94 8.44
N VAL A 67 15.16 -14.06 8.98
CA VAL A 67 15.86 -14.79 10.04
C VAL A 67 16.47 -16.04 9.44
N GLN A 68 17.75 -16.30 9.71
CA GLN A 68 18.45 -17.51 9.27
C GLN A 68 18.84 -18.35 10.48
N TYR A 69 18.54 -19.65 10.43
CA TYR A 69 18.88 -20.58 11.51
C TYR A 69 20.31 -21.08 11.33
N LEU A 70 21.16 -20.83 12.32
CA LEU A 70 22.51 -21.40 12.37
C LEU A 70 22.51 -22.79 13.01
N ASP A 71 21.66 -22.97 14.03
CA ASP A 71 21.39 -24.23 14.70
C ASP A 71 19.98 -24.18 15.36
N PRO A 72 19.52 -25.23 16.06
CA PRO A 72 18.17 -25.24 16.68
C PRO A 72 17.90 -24.14 17.72
N THR A 73 18.94 -23.46 18.21
CA THR A 73 18.89 -22.47 19.29
C THR A 73 19.60 -21.17 18.94
N HIS A 74 20.18 -21.03 17.75
CA HIS A 74 20.85 -19.80 17.32
C HIS A 74 20.38 -19.35 15.95
N VAL A 75 20.09 -18.05 15.85
CA VAL A 75 19.69 -17.41 14.60
C VAL A 75 20.50 -16.14 14.35
N ILE A 76 20.58 -15.74 13.09
CA ILE A 76 21.03 -14.42 12.68
C ILE A 76 19.93 -13.72 11.89
N PHE A 77 19.95 -12.39 11.91
CA PHE A 77 19.09 -11.57 11.06
C PHE A 77 19.88 -11.17 9.83
N ALA A 78 19.24 -11.19 8.67
CA ALA A 78 19.85 -10.73 7.45
C ALA A 78 18.93 -9.80 6.69
N TYR A 79 19.53 -8.82 6.03
CA TYR A 79 18.88 -7.93 5.09
C TYR A 79 19.47 -8.19 3.70
N ASP A 80 18.62 -8.49 2.74
CA ASP A 80 18.98 -8.74 1.35
C ASP A 80 18.15 -7.80 0.47
N SER A 81 18.83 -6.94 -0.29
CA SER A 81 18.22 -6.08 -1.30
C SER A 81 18.72 -6.57 -2.64
N TRP A 82 17.82 -6.97 -3.53
CA TRP A 82 18.21 -7.61 -4.78
C TRP A 82 19.15 -6.75 -5.62
N GLY A 83 20.19 -7.38 -6.16
CA GLY A 83 21.28 -6.68 -6.87
C GLY A 83 22.41 -6.18 -5.95
N HIS A 84 22.22 -6.24 -4.62
CA HIS A 84 23.20 -5.78 -3.64
C HIS A 84 23.68 -6.92 -2.73
N PRO A 85 24.91 -6.85 -2.17
CA PRO A 85 25.40 -7.87 -1.26
C PRO A 85 24.61 -7.88 0.05
N GLY A 86 24.06 -9.04 0.42
CA GLY A 86 23.32 -9.21 1.68
C GLY A 86 24.14 -8.84 2.93
N ARG A 87 23.45 -8.29 3.93
CA ARG A 87 24.01 -7.90 5.23
C ARG A 87 23.48 -8.80 6.32
N PHE A 88 24.36 -9.19 7.23
CA PHE A 88 24.05 -10.13 8.30
C PHE A 88 24.34 -9.48 9.65
N SER A 89 23.55 -9.82 10.67
CA SER A 89 23.85 -9.46 12.05
C SER A 89 25.22 -10.02 12.44
N PRO A 90 26.10 -9.24 13.07
CA PRO A 90 27.48 -9.65 13.34
C PRO A 90 27.57 -10.78 14.38
N THR A 91 26.57 -10.89 15.26
CA THR A 91 26.53 -11.87 16.35
C THR A 91 25.22 -12.67 16.30
N PRO A 92 25.30 -14.01 16.44
CA PRO A 92 24.11 -14.84 16.60
C PRO A 92 23.31 -14.49 17.86
N ILE A 93 22.01 -14.70 17.79
CA ILE A 93 21.09 -14.58 18.91
C ILE A 93 20.67 -15.97 19.36
N THR A 94 20.79 -16.23 20.66
CA THR A 94 20.24 -17.43 21.27
C THR A 94 18.73 -17.31 21.40
N ILE A 95 18.00 -18.30 20.90
CA ILE A 95 16.56 -18.40 20.95
C ILE A 95 16.14 -19.66 21.71
N THR A 96 14.98 -19.59 22.36
CA THR A 96 14.28 -20.79 22.84
C THR A 96 13.06 -21.00 21.94
N PRO A 97 13.04 -22.05 21.08
CA PRO A 97 11.91 -22.29 20.20
C PRO A 97 10.57 -22.29 20.94
N GLY A 98 9.57 -21.63 20.36
CA GLY A 98 8.23 -21.43 20.94
C GLY A 98 8.14 -20.29 21.95
N THR A 99 9.26 -19.67 22.36
CA THR A 99 9.25 -18.50 23.26
C THR A 99 9.22 -17.21 22.44
N PRO A 100 8.37 -16.23 22.79
CA PRO A 100 8.36 -14.93 22.14
C PRO A 100 9.67 -14.15 22.36
N LEU A 101 10.18 -13.56 21.29
CA LEU A 101 11.28 -12.61 21.27
C LEU A 101 10.75 -11.24 20.82
N ARG A 102 10.97 -10.17 21.61
CA ARG A 102 10.49 -8.84 21.24
C ARG A 102 11.36 -8.26 20.15
N LEU A 103 10.80 -8.06 18.96
CA LEU A 103 11.47 -7.35 17.88
C LEU A 103 10.97 -5.92 17.76
N ARG A 104 11.90 -5.01 17.50
CA ARG A 104 11.62 -3.68 16.96
C ARG A 104 12.39 -3.54 15.66
N ILE A 105 11.67 -3.26 14.59
CA ILE A 105 12.17 -3.19 13.21
C ILE A 105 11.99 -1.77 12.72
N GLU A 106 13.10 -1.15 12.33
CA GLU A 106 13.17 0.12 11.63
C GLU A 106 13.80 -0.19 10.28
N MET A 107 13.09 0.03 9.19
CA MET A 107 13.65 -0.10 7.86
C MET A 107 12.91 0.85 6.92
N PRO A 108 13.55 1.26 5.80
CA PRO A 108 12.93 2.16 4.84
C PRO A 108 11.54 1.64 4.45
N ALA A 109 11.40 0.31 4.26
CA ALA A 109 10.15 -0.40 3.96
C ALA A 109 8.91 0.10 4.72
N LEU A 110 9.09 0.49 5.99
CA LEU A 110 8.02 0.80 6.92
C LEU A 110 7.72 2.30 7.08
N ASN A 111 8.67 3.19 6.78
CA ASN A 111 8.50 4.64 6.99
C ASN A 111 8.23 5.43 5.70
N GLN A 112 8.70 4.98 4.55
CA GLN A 112 8.48 5.66 3.28
C GLN A 112 7.21 5.17 2.61
N LEU A 113 6.11 5.87 2.85
CA LEU A 113 4.83 5.60 2.22
C LEU A 113 4.34 6.89 1.59
N ARG A 114 4.35 6.92 0.24
CA ARG A 114 3.94 7.99 -0.69
C ARG A 114 4.27 9.43 -0.29
N GLY A 115 5.13 10.08 -1.10
CA GLY A 115 5.38 11.54 -1.05
C GLY A 115 6.59 11.96 -0.21
N HIS A 116 7.31 11.00 0.36
CA HIS A 116 8.61 11.23 0.99
C HIS A 116 9.65 10.35 0.29
N PHE A 117 10.28 10.92 -0.73
CA PHE A 117 11.43 10.31 -1.40
C PHE A 117 12.65 10.66 -0.56
N SER A 118 13.25 9.68 0.09
CA SER A 118 14.66 9.78 0.45
C SER A 118 15.39 8.89 -0.53
N ASP A 119 16.54 9.34 -1.02
CA ASP A 119 17.37 8.51 -1.87
C ASP A 119 18.01 7.41 -1.01
N PRO A 120 18.14 6.17 -1.53
CA PRO A 120 19.00 5.18 -0.93
C PRO A 120 20.43 5.73 -0.76
N PRO A 121 21.17 5.34 0.29
CA PRO A 121 20.85 4.29 1.27
C PRO A 121 20.05 4.79 2.48
N GLY A 122 19.37 3.87 3.17
CA GLY A 122 18.52 4.15 4.33
C GLY A 122 18.86 3.31 5.55
N PRO A 123 18.50 3.77 6.76
CA PRO A 123 18.82 3.05 7.99
C PRO A 123 17.92 1.82 8.16
N ILE A 124 18.55 0.66 8.41
CA ILE A 124 17.88 -0.60 8.74
C ILE A 124 18.40 -1.04 10.11
N ARG A 125 17.50 -1.06 11.08
CA ARG A 125 17.78 -1.44 12.45
C ARG A 125 16.81 -2.48 12.96
N VAL A 126 17.35 -3.54 13.55
CA VAL A 126 16.59 -4.55 14.27
C VAL A 126 17.12 -4.61 15.68
N THR A 127 16.22 -4.52 16.65
CA THR A 127 16.56 -4.78 18.06
C THR A 127 15.75 -5.96 18.58
N CYS A 128 16.40 -6.85 19.33
CA CYS A 128 15.79 -7.96 20.03
C CYS A 128 15.85 -7.72 21.55
N ASP A 129 14.70 -7.70 22.22
CA ASP A 129 14.58 -7.41 23.66
C ASP A 129 15.36 -6.15 24.09
N GLY A 130 15.40 -5.14 23.21
CA GLY A 130 16.10 -3.87 23.41
C GLY A 130 17.58 -3.86 23.03
N ALA A 131 18.19 -5.03 22.77
CA ALA A 131 19.57 -5.11 22.26
C ALA A 131 19.59 -4.93 20.74
N ASN A 132 20.50 -4.10 20.23
CA ASN A 132 20.67 -3.88 18.80
C ASN A 132 21.40 -5.05 18.16
N VAL A 133 20.76 -5.69 17.16
CA VAL A 133 21.26 -6.94 16.56
C VAL A 133 21.61 -6.77 15.09
N LEU A 134 21.01 -5.80 14.43
CA LEU A 134 21.36 -5.36 13.09
C LEU A 134 21.22 -3.84 13.07
N ASP A 135 22.28 -3.12 12.70
CA ASP A 135 22.28 -1.67 12.54
C ASP A 135 23.17 -1.33 11.35
N ILE A 136 22.53 -1.09 10.22
CA ILE A 136 23.20 -0.86 8.94
C ILE A 136 22.54 0.33 8.24
N THR A 137 23.26 0.89 7.27
CA THR A 137 22.71 1.81 6.28
C THR A 137 22.98 1.19 4.92
N ASP A 138 21.92 0.87 4.18
CA ASP A 138 22.05 0.12 2.93
C ASP A 138 21.00 0.51 1.88
N HIS A 139 21.16 -0.03 0.68
CA HIS A 139 20.23 0.10 -0.42
C HIS A 139 18.83 -0.45 -0.06
N TYR A 140 17.80 0.14 -0.66
CA TYR A 140 16.42 -0.34 -0.58
C TYR A 140 15.64 0.13 -1.81
N PHE A 141 14.56 -0.58 -2.13
CA PHE A 141 13.62 -0.17 -3.17
C PHE A 141 12.44 0.62 -2.59
N ILE A 142 11.97 1.61 -3.35
CA ILE A 142 10.75 2.35 -3.05
C ILE A 142 9.56 1.43 -3.35
N ARG A 143 8.53 1.47 -2.49
CA ARG A 143 7.35 0.61 -2.64
C ARG A 143 6.08 1.22 -2.06
N GLU A 144 4.95 0.66 -2.45
CA GLU A 144 3.63 1.00 -1.92
C GLU A 144 3.33 0.25 -0.61
N PRO A 145 2.39 0.73 0.22
CA PRO A 145 1.96 -0.01 1.41
C PRO A 145 1.53 -1.46 1.11
N THR A 146 0.89 -1.68 -0.04
CA THR A 146 0.42 -3.00 -0.51
C THR A 146 1.53 -3.91 -1.00
N GLU A 147 2.74 -3.38 -1.15
CA GLU A 147 3.94 -4.10 -1.54
C GLU A 147 4.81 -4.43 -0.32
N ILE A 148 4.18 -4.69 0.83
CA ILE A 148 4.84 -5.11 2.07
C ILE A 148 4.17 -6.38 2.56
N TRP A 149 4.95 -7.42 2.79
CA TRP A 149 4.50 -8.71 3.28
C TRP A 149 5.22 -9.07 4.57
N LEU A 150 4.47 -9.51 5.57
CA LEU A 150 4.98 -9.97 6.85
C LEU A 150 4.91 -11.50 6.92
N ALA A 151 5.97 -12.15 7.40
CA ALA A 151 6.03 -13.61 7.56
C ALA A 151 5.79 -14.43 6.25
N ARG A 152 5.85 -13.79 5.08
CA ARG A 152 5.58 -14.39 3.77
C ARG A 152 6.45 -13.75 2.69
N ASN A 153 6.95 -14.58 1.77
CA ASN A 153 7.69 -14.18 0.58
C ASN A 153 6.88 -14.55 -0.68
N PRO A 154 6.15 -13.59 -1.28
CA PRO A 154 5.47 -13.81 -2.55
C PRO A 154 6.35 -13.55 -3.77
N LEU A 155 7.52 -12.90 -3.61
CA LEU A 155 8.40 -12.52 -4.71
C LEU A 155 9.24 -13.70 -5.23
N GLY A 156 9.30 -14.81 -4.49
CA GLY A 156 9.90 -16.06 -4.98
C GLY A 156 11.43 -16.11 -4.95
N GLY A 157 12.10 -15.20 -4.24
CA GLY A 157 13.56 -15.20 -4.10
C GLY A 157 14.12 -16.50 -3.55
N ALA A 158 15.07 -17.12 -4.28
CA ALA A 158 15.62 -18.44 -3.95
C ALA A 158 16.35 -18.52 -2.60
N ALA A 159 16.87 -17.38 -2.11
CA ALA A 159 17.57 -17.29 -0.83
C ALA A 159 16.64 -17.26 0.40
N CYS A 160 15.32 -17.15 0.21
CA CYS A 160 14.35 -17.02 1.28
C CYS A 160 13.18 -17.98 1.10
N SER A 161 12.82 -18.68 2.17
CA SER A 161 11.66 -19.58 2.16
C SER A 161 10.36 -18.84 1.86
N PRO A 162 9.32 -19.50 1.31
CA PRO A 162 8.04 -18.86 1.01
C PRO A 162 7.29 -18.31 2.23
N HIS A 163 7.49 -18.91 3.42
CA HIS A 163 6.76 -18.55 4.64
C HIS A 163 7.65 -18.69 5.87
N LEU A 164 7.38 -17.88 6.89
CA LEU A 164 7.83 -18.09 8.26
C LEU A 164 7.06 -19.28 8.85
N ARG A 165 7.79 -20.27 9.40
CA ARG A 165 7.17 -21.37 10.16
C ARG A 165 6.64 -20.87 11.50
N GLY A 166 7.40 -20.00 12.14
CA GLY A 166 6.99 -19.24 13.32
C GLY A 166 5.87 -18.23 13.07
N ARG A 167 5.69 -17.31 14.01
CA ARG A 167 4.65 -16.27 13.99
C ARG A 167 5.23 -14.91 14.33
N LEU A 168 4.70 -13.89 13.65
CA LEU A 168 4.83 -12.50 14.06
C LEU A 168 3.52 -12.07 14.72
N LEU A 169 3.57 -11.62 15.96
CA LEU A 169 2.40 -11.17 16.70
C LEU A 169 2.53 -9.68 17.03
N THR A 170 1.44 -8.94 16.95
CA THR A 170 1.36 -7.60 17.52
C THR A 170 1.45 -7.66 19.06
N LEU A 171 1.62 -6.51 19.72
CA LEU A 171 1.67 -6.43 21.19
C LEU A 171 0.37 -6.92 21.85
N ASP A 172 -0.74 -6.80 21.14
CA ASP A 172 -2.09 -7.28 21.49
C ASP A 172 -2.33 -8.76 21.10
N GLY A 173 -1.31 -9.47 20.59
CA GLY A 173 -1.34 -10.91 20.31
C GLY A 173 -1.94 -11.30 18.96
N ARG A 174 -2.23 -10.34 18.08
CA ARG A 174 -2.78 -10.60 16.75
C ARG A 174 -1.67 -11.01 15.79
N GLU A 175 -1.88 -12.09 15.03
CA GLU A 175 -0.89 -12.52 14.04
C GLU A 175 -0.81 -11.55 12.85
N LEU A 176 0.42 -11.19 12.48
CA LEU A 176 0.76 -10.43 11.27
C LEU A 176 1.36 -11.40 10.26
N ARG A 177 0.55 -11.79 9.27
CA ARG A 177 0.97 -12.70 8.19
C ARG A 177 0.36 -12.26 6.87
N GLY A 178 1.19 -12.19 5.84
CA GLY A 178 0.79 -11.83 4.49
C GLY A 178 0.83 -10.33 4.23
N ASP A 179 -0.09 -9.83 3.42
CA ASP A 179 -0.14 -8.42 2.98
C ASP A 179 -1.17 -7.59 3.79
N PRO A 180 -1.17 -6.25 3.66
CA PRO A 180 -2.06 -5.36 4.42
C PRO A 180 -3.56 -5.68 4.29
N THR A 181 -3.99 -6.32 3.20
CA THR A 181 -5.38 -6.75 3.02
C THR A 181 -5.79 -7.85 3.98
N GLN A 182 -4.82 -8.63 4.48
CA GLN A 182 -5.04 -9.80 5.31
C GLN A 182 -5.04 -9.45 6.81
N PHE A 183 -4.31 -8.41 7.21
CA PHE A 183 -4.16 -8.06 8.62
C PHE A 183 -4.70 -6.68 9.02
N PHE A 184 -5.16 -5.82 8.11
CA PHE A 184 -5.92 -4.62 8.50
C PHE A 184 -7.43 -4.84 8.42
N THR A 185 -8.10 -4.56 9.53
CA THR A 185 -9.56 -4.50 9.59
C THR A 185 -10.10 -3.24 8.91
N TYR A 186 -11.37 -3.27 8.51
CA TYR A 186 -12.05 -2.08 7.98
C TYR A 186 -12.00 -0.89 8.94
N ARG A 187 -12.06 -1.15 10.25
CA ARG A 187 -11.99 -0.10 11.28
C ARG A 187 -10.63 0.58 11.31
N GLU A 188 -9.54 -0.19 11.26
CA GLU A 188 -8.17 0.35 11.21
C GLU A 188 -7.94 1.13 9.91
N ARG A 189 -8.47 0.64 8.78
CA ARG A 189 -8.40 1.35 7.49
C ARG A 189 -9.14 2.68 7.54
N LEU A 190 -10.36 2.70 8.10
CA LEU A 190 -11.14 3.92 8.28
C LEU A 190 -10.45 4.91 9.22
N ALA A 191 -9.99 4.44 10.38
CA ALA A 191 -9.29 5.27 11.34
C ALA A 191 -8.00 5.85 10.74
N GLY A 192 -7.22 5.01 10.05
CA GLY A 192 -6.02 5.42 9.34
C GLY A 192 -6.30 6.43 8.24
N TRP A 193 -7.37 6.26 7.47
CA TRP A 193 -7.78 7.20 6.42
C TRP A 193 -8.17 8.56 7.01
N LEU A 194 -8.94 8.56 8.10
CA LEU A 194 -9.31 9.78 8.82
C LEU A 194 -8.10 10.55 9.37
N THR A 195 -7.04 9.84 9.76
CA THR A 195 -5.83 10.47 10.33
C THR A 195 -4.84 10.93 9.27
N HIS A 196 -4.56 10.13 8.24
CA HIS A 196 -3.50 10.38 7.26
C HIS A 196 -4.00 11.02 5.95
N SER A 197 -5.29 10.91 5.62
CA SER A 197 -5.86 11.43 4.35
C SER A 197 -6.68 12.71 4.54
N ARG A 198 -6.28 13.59 5.48
CA ARG A 198 -7.02 14.82 5.82
C ARG A 198 -7.29 15.71 4.60
N HIS A 199 -6.33 15.79 3.68
CA HIS A 199 -6.44 16.57 2.44
C HIS A 199 -7.55 16.02 1.54
N VAL A 200 -7.62 14.69 1.38
CA VAL A 200 -8.67 14.01 0.60
C VAL A 200 -10.04 14.26 1.20
N ILE A 201 -10.15 14.19 2.53
CA ILE A 201 -11.39 14.48 3.26
C ILE A 201 -11.82 15.93 3.04
N ALA A 202 -10.90 16.89 3.12
CA ALA A 202 -11.19 18.30 2.86
C ALA A 202 -11.70 18.53 1.43
N VAL A 203 -11.07 17.89 0.43
CA VAL A 203 -11.55 17.94 -0.97
C VAL A 203 -12.93 17.33 -1.10
N PHE A 204 -13.22 16.20 -0.45
CA PHE A 204 -14.55 15.59 -0.52
C PHE A 204 -15.62 16.45 0.15
N LEU A 205 -15.31 17.07 1.29
CA LEU A 205 -16.20 18.02 1.95
C LEU A 205 -16.45 19.26 1.06
N LEU A 206 -15.42 19.78 0.39
CA LEU A 206 -15.55 20.88 -0.55
C LEU A 206 -16.45 20.49 -1.74
N CYS A 207 -16.22 19.33 -2.35
CA CYS A 207 -17.07 18.83 -3.44
C CYS A 207 -18.53 18.65 -2.99
N SER A 208 -18.75 18.04 -1.82
CA SER A 208 -20.10 17.84 -1.26
C SER A 208 -20.80 19.15 -0.93
N THR A 209 -20.07 20.18 -0.44
CA THR A 209 -20.64 21.50 -0.14
C THR A 209 -20.96 22.30 -1.41
N ILE A 210 -20.13 22.21 -2.45
CA ILE A 210 -20.43 22.79 -3.77
C ILE A 210 -21.69 22.15 -4.34
N VAL A 211 -21.79 20.81 -4.34
CA VAL A 211 -22.98 20.07 -4.77
C VAL A 211 -24.21 20.51 -3.96
N PHE A 212 -24.09 20.67 -2.65
CA PHE A 212 -25.17 21.13 -1.79
C PHE A 212 -25.62 22.57 -2.06
N GLY A 213 -24.66 23.48 -2.29
CA GLY A 213 -24.91 24.92 -2.43
C GLY A 213 -25.31 25.37 -3.84
N TRP A 214 -24.73 24.75 -4.87
CA TRP A 214 -24.86 25.22 -6.27
C TRP A 214 -25.96 24.51 -7.07
N LEU A 215 -26.38 23.29 -6.69
CA LEU A 215 -27.44 22.60 -7.42
C LEU A 215 -28.80 23.20 -7.07
N PRO A 216 -29.58 23.79 -8.01
CA PRO A 216 -30.84 24.47 -7.72
C PRO A 216 -31.85 23.57 -6.97
N LEU A 217 -32.65 24.12 -6.04
CA LEU A 217 -33.66 23.33 -5.28
C LEU A 217 -34.62 22.61 -6.25
N ALA A 218 -34.89 23.26 -7.38
CA ALA A 218 -35.70 22.75 -8.48
C ALA A 218 -35.15 21.47 -9.13
N TRP A 219 -33.85 21.15 -9.02
CA TRP A 219 -33.29 19.90 -9.54
C TRP A 219 -33.69 18.66 -8.74
N PHE A 220 -34.13 18.85 -7.49
CA PHE A 220 -34.48 17.75 -6.59
C PHE A 220 -36.00 17.62 -6.38
N HIS A 221 -36.83 18.32 -7.18
CA HIS A 221 -38.27 18.11 -7.12
C HIS A 221 -38.62 16.71 -7.69
N PRO A 222 -39.43 15.88 -7.01
CA PRO A 222 -39.73 14.51 -7.45
C PRO A 222 -40.20 14.41 -8.90
N ASP A 223 -41.06 15.33 -9.32
CA ASP A 223 -41.60 15.36 -10.69
C ASP A 223 -40.54 15.76 -11.72
N SER A 224 -39.62 16.67 -11.35
CA SER A 224 -38.49 17.05 -12.20
C SER A 224 -37.49 15.92 -12.38
N LEU A 225 -37.25 15.13 -11.32
CA LEU A 225 -36.37 13.96 -11.37
C LEU A 225 -36.97 12.85 -12.23
N ARG A 226 -38.28 12.59 -12.11
CA ARG A 226 -38.99 11.61 -12.94
C ARG A 226 -39.01 12.01 -14.41
N ALA A 227 -39.34 13.28 -14.71
CA ALA A 227 -39.35 13.80 -16.07
C ALA A 227 -37.95 13.74 -16.70
N ARG A 228 -36.90 14.09 -15.95
CA ARG A 228 -35.51 13.99 -16.42
C ARG A 228 -35.03 12.56 -16.56
N ALA A 229 -35.39 11.66 -15.64
CA ALA A 229 -35.07 10.24 -15.76
C ALA A 229 -35.77 9.61 -16.97
N GLN A 230 -37.01 10.00 -17.27
CA GLN A 230 -37.72 9.57 -18.47
C GLN A 230 -37.09 10.16 -19.73
N ALA A 231 -36.73 11.45 -19.74
CA ALA A 231 -36.03 12.08 -20.85
C ALA A 231 -34.65 11.45 -21.11
N ALA A 232 -33.89 11.18 -20.05
CA ALA A 232 -32.61 10.48 -20.12
C ALA A 232 -32.79 9.04 -20.62
N ARG A 233 -33.80 8.30 -20.13
CA ARG A 233 -34.13 6.96 -20.65
C ARG A 233 -34.54 7.00 -22.13
N HIS A 234 -35.30 8.00 -22.55
CA HIS A 234 -35.67 8.17 -23.96
C HIS A 234 -34.45 8.50 -24.83
N ALA A 235 -33.61 9.44 -24.41
CA ALA A 235 -32.37 9.79 -25.10
C ALA A 235 -31.42 8.59 -25.19
N LEU A 236 -31.19 7.88 -24.08
CA LEU A 236 -30.40 6.66 -24.03
C LEU A 236 -31.00 5.55 -24.90
N ALA A 237 -32.33 5.42 -24.96
CA ALA A 237 -32.99 4.45 -25.82
C ALA A 237 -32.85 4.79 -27.30
N HIS A 238 -32.81 6.08 -27.66
CA HIS A 238 -32.59 6.53 -29.03
C HIS A 238 -31.12 6.33 -29.46
N HIS A 239 -30.19 6.53 -28.53
CA HIS A 239 -28.75 6.35 -28.75
C HIS A 239 -28.22 5.01 -28.24
N ARG A 240 -29.08 3.99 -28.07
CA ARG A 240 -28.71 2.71 -27.44
C ARG A 240 -27.52 2.03 -28.11
N TRP A 241 -27.46 2.13 -29.44
CA TRP A 241 -26.36 1.56 -30.22
C TRP A 241 -25.08 2.35 -30.08
N PHE A 242 -25.16 3.68 -30.08
CA PHE A 242 -24.01 4.54 -29.84
C PHE A 242 -23.43 4.29 -28.44
N VAL A 243 -24.27 4.22 -27.41
CA VAL A 243 -23.86 3.93 -26.03
C VAL A 243 -23.28 2.53 -25.93
N GLY A 244 -23.92 1.53 -26.55
CA GLY A 244 -23.44 0.15 -26.56
C GLY A 244 -22.08 -0.01 -27.24
N VAL A 245 -21.91 0.59 -28.42
CA VAL A 245 -20.63 0.59 -29.15
C VAL A 245 -19.58 1.37 -28.37
N THR A 246 -19.91 2.54 -27.82
CA THR A 246 -18.97 3.32 -27.00
C THR A 246 -18.52 2.52 -25.78
N ALA A 247 -19.44 1.90 -25.04
CA ALA A 247 -19.10 1.07 -23.89
C ALA A 247 -18.22 -0.12 -24.28
N LEU A 248 -18.55 -0.83 -25.37
CA LEU A 248 -17.74 -1.92 -25.88
C LEU A 248 -16.33 -1.43 -26.29
N SER A 249 -16.24 -0.34 -27.05
CA SER A 249 -14.98 0.27 -27.44
C SER A 249 -14.16 0.71 -26.25
N THR A 250 -14.78 1.31 -25.22
CA THR A 250 -14.09 1.69 -23.98
C THR A 250 -13.56 0.47 -23.24
N VAL A 251 -14.33 -0.62 -23.13
CA VAL A 251 -13.87 -1.86 -22.49
C VAL A 251 -12.74 -2.53 -23.26
N LEU A 252 -12.85 -2.59 -24.59
CA LEU A 252 -11.80 -3.16 -25.45
C LEU A 252 -10.52 -2.30 -25.40
N PHE A 253 -10.66 -0.98 -25.48
CA PHE A 253 -9.54 -0.05 -25.35
C PHE A 253 -8.89 -0.15 -23.96
N ALA A 254 -9.69 -0.18 -22.90
CA ALA A 254 -9.23 -0.43 -21.53
C ALA A 254 -8.46 -1.75 -21.41
N GLY A 255 -9.00 -2.83 -21.96
CA GLY A 255 -8.34 -4.14 -22.00
C GLY A 255 -7.03 -4.07 -22.76
N MET A 256 -6.99 -3.42 -23.91
CA MET A 256 -5.77 -3.25 -24.71
C MET A 256 -4.68 -2.47 -23.95
N ILE A 257 -5.02 -1.29 -23.40
CA ILE A 257 -4.02 -0.44 -22.73
C ILE A 257 -3.54 -1.01 -21.40
N THR A 258 -4.35 -1.84 -20.74
CA THR A 258 -3.97 -2.45 -19.44
C THR A 258 -3.48 -3.89 -19.60
N ASN A 259 -3.25 -4.37 -20.81
CA ASN A 259 -2.96 -5.78 -21.10
C ASN A 259 -3.94 -6.75 -20.38
N SER A 260 -5.23 -6.41 -20.44
CA SER A 260 -6.35 -7.11 -19.81
C SER A 260 -6.35 -7.14 -18.27
N THR A 261 -5.45 -6.41 -17.60
CA THR A 261 -5.41 -6.34 -16.13
C THR A 261 -6.42 -5.36 -15.54
N PHE A 262 -6.92 -4.41 -16.34
CA PHE A 262 -7.79 -3.29 -15.92
C PHE A 262 -7.22 -2.46 -14.75
N ARG A 263 -5.89 -2.46 -14.59
CA ARG A 263 -5.16 -1.62 -13.63
C ARG A 263 -4.69 -0.34 -14.33
N PHE A 264 -5.49 0.71 -14.29
CA PHE A 264 -5.18 1.99 -14.93
C PHE A 264 -4.19 2.88 -14.15
N LEU A 265 -3.99 2.55 -12.87
CA LEU A 265 -3.07 3.25 -11.98
C LEU A 265 -1.93 2.27 -11.69
N GLN A 266 -1.08 2.06 -12.70
CA GLN A 266 0.17 1.36 -12.53
C GLN A 266 1.25 2.43 -12.39
N THR A 267 2.02 2.38 -11.30
CA THR A 267 3.27 3.14 -11.18
C THR A 267 4.25 2.51 -12.16
N GLU A 268 4.22 2.95 -13.41
CA GLU A 268 5.21 2.50 -14.39
C GLU A 268 6.60 2.98 -13.98
N GLU A 269 7.62 2.17 -14.29
CA GLU A 269 9.03 2.59 -14.22
C GLU A 269 9.31 3.83 -15.05
N LEU A 270 8.53 4.05 -16.13
CA LEU A 270 8.55 5.28 -16.92
C LEU A 270 8.11 6.51 -16.12
N ALA A 271 7.15 6.38 -15.20
CA ALA A 271 6.80 7.48 -14.31
C ALA A 271 7.96 7.77 -13.35
N THR A 272 8.63 6.74 -12.84
CA THR A 272 9.85 6.90 -12.06
C THR A 272 10.97 7.56 -12.86
N PHE A 273 11.14 7.23 -14.15
CA PHE A 273 12.10 7.88 -15.05
C PHE A 273 11.80 9.37 -15.21
N TYR A 274 10.54 9.75 -15.45
CA TYR A 274 10.16 11.17 -15.54
C TYR A 274 10.25 11.89 -14.19
N ASP A 275 9.99 11.20 -13.08
CA ASP A 275 10.17 11.74 -11.73
C ASP A 275 11.66 11.97 -11.43
N TYR A 276 12.55 11.04 -11.81
CA TYR A 276 14.01 11.23 -11.74
C TYR A 276 14.51 12.32 -12.68
N GLN A 277 13.95 12.41 -13.89
CA GLN A 277 14.28 13.49 -14.82
C GLN A 277 13.82 14.86 -14.27
N MET A 278 12.65 14.92 -13.63
CA MET A 278 12.16 16.12 -12.98
C MET A 278 13.03 16.50 -11.77
N ALA A 279 13.41 15.53 -10.93
CA ALA A 279 14.31 15.76 -9.80
C ALA A 279 15.69 16.26 -10.26
N SER A 280 16.26 15.62 -11.30
CA SER A 280 17.51 16.04 -11.92
C SER A 280 17.43 17.46 -12.47
N LEU A 281 16.34 17.82 -13.16
CA LEU A 281 16.09 19.18 -13.64
C LEU A 281 15.97 20.20 -12.50
N LEU A 282 15.35 19.82 -11.37
CA LEU A 282 15.24 20.68 -10.18
C LEU A 282 16.60 20.91 -9.51
N ASP A 283 17.51 19.95 -9.60
CA ASP A 283 18.90 20.07 -9.12
C ASP A 283 19.85 20.70 -10.16
N GLY A 284 19.33 21.07 -11.34
CA GLY A 284 20.08 21.78 -12.39
C GLY A 284 20.88 20.87 -13.33
N HIS A 285 20.59 19.58 -13.30
CA HIS A 285 21.18 18.56 -14.16
C HIS A 285 20.27 18.29 -15.38
N LEU A 286 20.87 17.89 -16.51
CA LEU A 286 20.18 17.63 -17.79
C LEU A 286 20.19 16.15 -18.16
N ASP A 287 20.91 15.38 -17.37
CA ASP A 287 21.18 13.97 -17.43
C ASP A 287 20.22 13.21 -16.51
N VAL A 288 19.76 12.04 -16.97
CA VAL A 288 18.98 11.14 -16.12
C VAL A 288 19.98 10.27 -15.35
N PRO A 289 19.87 10.13 -14.01
CA PRO A 289 20.77 9.30 -13.22
C PRO A 289 20.89 7.88 -13.78
N ASP A 290 22.08 7.28 -13.73
CA ASP A 290 22.33 5.92 -14.22
C ASP A 290 21.36 4.89 -13.60
N ASP A 291 20.93 5.12 -12.36
CA ASP A 291 19.96 4.32 -11.61
C ASP A 291 18.56 4.26 -12.27
N ALA A 292 18.23 5.20 -13.17
CA ALA A 292 16.99 5.18 -13.95
C ALA A 292 17.13 4.49 -15.32
N ILE A 293 18.36 4.19 -15.75
CA ILE A 293 18.67 3.56 -17.05
C ILE A 293 18.97 2.05 -16.85
N GLY A 294 19.36 1.64 -15.65
CA GLY A 294 19.58 0.24 -15.27
C GLY A 294 18.32 -0.46 -14.77
N GLY A 295 17.60 -1.10 -15.70
CA GLY A 295 16.72 -2.25 -15.40
C GLY A 295 17.46 -3.57 -15.56
#